data_AF-Q13Q93-F1
#
_entry.id   AF-Q13Q93-F1
#
_cell.length_a   1.000
_cell.length_b   1.000
_cell.length_c   1.000
_cell.angle_alpha   90.00
_cell.angle_beta   90.00
_cell.angle_gamma   90.00
#
_symmetry.space_group_name_H-M   'P 1'
#
loop_
_entity.id
_entity.type
_entity.pdbx_description
1 polymer ?
#
loop_
_entity_poly.entity_id
_entity_poly.type
_entity_poly.pdbx_seq_one_letter_code
_entity_poly.pdbx_strand_id
1 'polypeptide(L)'
;MDEETVFKHLRAMPDNEWVRQIHSCKISDPLQHPWGRSYRLVEWTMKHTPESSRRVVPAESTPLEIAQAVVSHVPGRRFCQQSDE
;
A
#
# COMPACT_ATOMS: atom_id res chain seq x y z
N MET A 1 -1.57 -11.10 -8.61
CA MET A 1 -2.47 -9.98 -8.31
C MET A 1 -2.07 -8.85 -9.22
N ASP A 2 -3.02 -8.17 -9.85
CA ASP A 2 -2.70 -7.23 -10.91
C ASP A 2 -2.46 -5.81 -10.35
N GLU A 3 -1.19 -5.44 -10.25
CA GLU A 3 -0.74 -4.15 -9.71
C GLU A 3 -1.25 -2.99 -10.58
N GLU A 4 -1.35 -3.18 -11.90
CA GLU A 4 -1.86 -2.19 -12.85
C GLU A 4 -3.34 -1.85 -12.56
N THR A 5 -4.17 -2.86 -12.31
CA THR A 5 -5.59 -2.69 -11.96
C THR A 5 -5.74 -1.95 -10.64
N VAL A 6 -4.91 -2.25 -9.64
CA VAL A 6 -4.90 -1.49 -8.37
C VAL A 6 -4.52 -0.03 -8.63
N PHE A 7 -3.51 0.21 -9.44
CA PHE A 7 -3.08 1.57 -9.78
C PHE A 7 -4.16 2.35 -10.55
N LYS A 8 -4.87 1.68 -11.45
CA LYS A 8 -6.04 2.24 -12.16
C LYS A 8 -7.14 2.65 -11.18
N HIS A 9 -7.45 1.79 -10.20
CA HIS A 9 -8.42 2.14 -9.15
C HIS A 9 -7.95 3.33 -8.31
N LEU A 10 -6.69 3.35 -7.88
CA LEU A 10 -6.11 4.48 -7.14
C LEU A 10 -6.25 5.80 -7.91
N ARG A 11 -5.92 5.82 -9.21
CA ARG A 11 -6.05 7.01 -10.05
C ARG A 11 -7.49 7.45 -10.28
N ALA A 12 -8.45 6.53 -10.20
CA ALA A 12 -9.87 6.80 -10.37
C ALA A 12 -10.54 7.34 -9.10
N MET A 13 -9.86 7.36 -7.95
CA MET A 13 -10.45 7.89 -6.70
C MET A 13 -10.37 9.42 -6.65
N PRO A 14 -11.51 10.14 -6.67
CA PRO A 14 -11.52 11.60 -6.84
C PRO A 14 -11.15 12.37 -5.56
N ASP A 15 -11.46 11.83 -4.37
CA ASP A 15 -11.34 12.56 -3.09
C ASP A 15 -9.97 12.52 -2.42
N ASN A 16 -8.95 11.97 -3.07
CA ASN A 16 -7.64 11.80 -2.44
C ASN A 16 -6.51 12.37 -3.30
N GLU A 17 -6.27 13.68 -3.15
CA GLU A 17 -5.21 14.39 -3.89
C GLU A 17 -3.83 13.75 -3.67
N TRP A 18 -3.57 13.25 -2.47
CA TRP A 18 -2.31 12.58 -2.14
C TRP A 18 -2.12 11.28 -2.93
N VAL A 19 -3.19 10.59 -3.33
CA VAL A 19 -3.10 9.35 -4.13
C VAL A 19 -2.48 9.64 -5.49
N ARG A 20 -2.62 10.87 -6.01
CA ARG A 20 -1.94 11.27 -7.24
C ARG A 20 -0.43 11.35 -7.08
N GLN A 21 0.06 11.52 -5.85
CA GLN A 21 1.48 11.53 -5.50
C GLN A 21 2.06 10.14 -5.37
N ILE A 22 1.25 9.06 -5.37
CA ILE A 22 1.78 7.70 -5.41
C ILE A 22 2.56 7.51 -6.71
N HIS A 23 3.82 7.11 -6.56
CA HIS A 23 4.76 6.86 -7.63
C HIS A 23 4.75 5.39 -8.04
N SER A 24 4.80 4.48 -7.06
CA SER A 24 4.69 3.04 -7.27
C SER A 24 3.77 2.41 -6.22
N CYS A 25 3.11 1.31 -6.59
CA CYS A 25 2.36 0.45 -5.68
C CYS A 25 2.69 -0.99 -6.03
N LYS A 26 3.33 -1.71 -5.11
CA LYS A 26 3.73 -3.10 -5.26
C LYS A 26 2.95 -4.00 -4.34
N ILE A 27 2.65 -5.21 -4.80
CA ILE A 27 1.86 -6.17 -4.04
C ILE A 27 2.55 -7.52 -4.02
N SER A 28 2.80 -8.06 -2.82
CA SER A 28 3.39 -9.38 -2.69
C SER A 28 2.45 -10.48 -3.17
N ASP A 29 3.04 -11.65 -3.41
CA ASP A 29 2.29 -12.91 -3.39
C ASP A 29 1.63 -13.15 -2.02
N PRO A 30 0.60 -14.02 -1.96
CA PRO A 30 0.00 -14.42 -0.70
C PRO A 30 1.05 -15.02 0.23
N LEU A 31 1.16 -14.46 1.42
CA LEU A 31 1.98 -14.95 2.51
C LEU A 31 1.07 -15.69 3.50
N GLN A 32 1.50 -16.88 3.94
CA GLN A 32 0.78 -17.66 4.94
C GLN A 32 1.27 -17.27 6.34
N HIS A 33 0.35 -16.80 7.19
CA HIS A 33 0.67 -16.56 8.60
C HIS A 33 0.63 -17.89 9.39
N PRO A 34 1.58 -18.18 10.28
CA PRO A 34 1.65 -19.46 11.00
C PRO A 34 0.41 -19.78 11.85
N TRP A 35 -0.29 -18.74 12.33
CA TRP A 35 -1.51 -18.87 13.15
C TRP A 35 -2.68 -18.03 12.66
N GLY A 36 -2.68 -17.65 11.37
CA GLY A 36 -3.65 -16.69 10.85
C GLY A 36 -4.06 -16.94 9.42
N ARG A 37 -4.92 -16.06 8.92
CA ARG A 37 -5.30 -16.05 7.51
C ARG A 37 -4.12 -15.64 6.64
N SER A 38 -4.13 -16.10 5.40
CA SER A 38 -3.19 -15.62 4.39
C SER A 38 -3.41 -14.13 4.14
N TYR A 39 -2.32 -13.43 3.84
CA TYR A 39 -2.33 -11.99 3.63
C TYR A 39 -1.41 -11.60 2.48
N ARG A 40 -1.51 -10.35 2.02
CA ARG A 40 -0.56 -9.74 1.10
C ARG A 40 0.01 -8.48 1.72
N LEU A 41 1.26 -8.19 1.40
CA LEU A 41 1.90 -6.92 1.73
C LEU A 41 1.72 -5.97 0.55
N VAL A 42 1.13 -4.81 0.82
CA VAL A 42 1.01 -3.70 -0.12
C VAL A 42 2.03 -2.65 0.27
N GLU A 43 2.93 -2.30 -0.64
CA GLU A 43 3.96 -1.29 -0.46
C GLU A 43 3.79 -0.18 -1.50
N TRP A 44 3.82 1.08 -1.09
CA TRP A 44 3.78 2.20 -2.02
C TRP A 44 4.75 3.30 -1.66
N THR A 45 5.22 4.01 -2.68
CA THR A 45 6.09 5.18 -2.54
C THR A 45 5.39 6.42 -3.05
N MET A 46 5.71 7.60 -2.51
CA MET A 46 5.26 8.87 -3.07
C MET A 46 6.40 9.53 -3.85
N LYS A 47 6.06 10.35 -4.85
CA LYS A 47 7.03 11.02 -5.76
C LYS A 47 8.14 11.79 -5.06
N HIS A 48 7.84 12.38 -3.89
CA HIS A 48 8.74 13.27 -3.18
C HIS A 48 9.13 12.75 -1.78
N THR A 49 8.84 11.49 -1.48
CA THR A 49 9.21 10.88 -0.19
C THR A 49 10.03 9.62 -0.44
N PRO A 50 11.26 9.53 0.06
CA PRO A 50 12.10 8.34 -0.14
C PRO A 50 11.55 7.11 0.60
N GLU A 51 10.67 7.30 1.58
CA GLU A 51 10.19 6.25 2.45
C GLU A 51 8.96 5.54 1.88
N SER A 52 9.02 4.20 1.85
CA SER A 52 7.89 3.36 1.49
C SER A 52 6.87 3.28 2.63
N SER A 53 5.60 3.46 2.28
CA SER A 53 4.48 3.13 3.15
C SER A 53 4.05 1.68 2.91
N ARG A 54 3.59 1.01 3.96
CA ARG A 54 3.23 -0.42 3.91
C ARG A 54 1.91 -0.67 4.62
N ARG A 55 1.13 -1.59 4.07
CA ARG A 55 -0.11 -2.08 4.70
C ARG A 55 -0.30 -3.57 4.40
N VAL A 56 -0.76 -4.31 5.40
CA VAL A 56 -1.18 -5.70 5.25
C VAL A 56 -2.67 -5.74 4.90
N VAL A 57 -3.03 -6.57 3.93
CA VAL A 57 -4.42 -6.84 3.49
C VAL A 57 -4.67 -8.35 3.43
N PRO A 58 -5.92 -8.82 3.58
CA PRO A 58 -6.27 -10.22 3.32
C PRO A 58 -5.81 -10.70 1.94
N ALA A 59 -5.42 -11.97 1.81
CA ALA A 59 -4.92 -12.49 0.54
C ALA A 59 -5.97 -12.52 -0.58
N GLU A 60 -7.25 -12.69 -0.19
CA GLU A 60 -8.42 -12.65 -1.06
C GLU A 60 -8.91 -11.25 -1.44
N SER A 61 -8.28 -10.18 -0.92
CA SER A 61 -8.70 -8.82 -1.24
C SER A 61 -8.65 -8.55 -2.74
N THR A 62 -9.72 -7.96 -3.25
CA THR A 62 -9.84 -7.51 -4.63
C THR A 62 -8.96 -6.28 -4.88
N PRO A 63 -8.63 -5.98 -6.15
CA PRO A 63 -7.87 -4.77 -6.48
C PRO A 63 -8.50 -3.47 -5.96
N LEU A 64 -9.83 -3.39 -5.99
CA LEU A 64 -10.57 -2.23 -5.47
C LEU A 64 -10.45 -2.11 -3.95
N GLU A 65 -10.61 -3.20 -3.21
CA GLU A 65 -10.45 -3.21 -1.74
C GLU A 65 -9.03 -2.83 -1.33
N ILE A 66 -8.03 -3.26 -2.11
CA ILE A 66 -6.63 -2.87 -1.87
C ILE A 66 -6.44 -1.38 -2.08
N ALA A 67 -6.95 -0.83 -3.19
CA ALA A 67 -6.89 0.60 -3.43
C ALA A 67 -7.59 1.38 -2.29
N GLN A 68 -8.75 0.93 -1.83
CA GLN A 68 -9.46 1.53 -0.69
C GLN A 68 -8.63 1.45 0.60
N ALA A 69 -7.94 0.33 0.85
CA ALA A 69 -7.09 0.15 2.02
C ALA A 69 -5.85 1.07 2.02
N VAL A 70 -5.27 1.30 0.83
CA VAL A 70 -4.19 2.28 0.62
C VAL A 70 -4.72 3.69 0.85
N VAL A 71 -5.85 4.05 0.24
CA VAL A 71 -6.47 5.38 0.39
C VAL A 71 -6.87 5.68 1.83
N SER A 72 -7.38 4.68 2.55
CA SER A 72 -7.76 4.81 3.97
C SER A 72 -6.57 4.66 4.91
N HIS A 73 -5.33 4.65 4.40
CA HIS A 73 -4.15 4.57 5.24
C HIS A 73 -3.91 5.91 5.94
N VAL A 74 -4.07 5.91 7.27
CA VAL A 74 -3.64 7.01 8.13
C VAL A 74 -2.23 6.68 8.63
N PRO A 75 -1.21 7.49 8.28
CA PRO A 75 0.14 7.28 8.77
C PRO A 75 0.17 7.28 10.30
N GLY A 76 0.69 6.20 10.89
CA GLY A 76 0.92 6.13 12.32
C GLY A 76 2.16 6.91 12.76
N ARG A 77 2.54 6.76 14.04
CA ARG A 77 3.82 7.27 14.55
C ARG A 77 4.96 6.57 13.80
N ARG A 78 5.82 7.36 13.16
CA ARG A 78 6.98 6.87 12.41
C ARG A 78 8.17 6.75 13.35
N PHE A 79 8.82 5.59 13.33
CA PHE A 79 10.13 5.41 13.95
C PHE A 79 11.18 5.60 12.86
N CYS A 80 11.68 6.81 12.72
CA CYS A 80 12.83 7.06 11.87
C CYS A 80 14.07 6.65 12.65
N GLN A 81 14.78 5.59 12.23
CA GLN A 81 16.19 5.48 12.60
C GLN A 81 16.86 6.70 11.96
N GLN A 82 17.28 7.65 12.79
CA GLN A 82 18.24 8.65 12.33
C GLN A 82 19.44 7.83 11.86
N SER A 83 19.77 7.91 10.57
CA SER A 83 21.06 7.41 10.11
C SER A 83 22.10 8.23 10.88
N ASP A 84 22.77 7.58 11.83
CA ASP A 84 24.02 8.10 12.38
C ASP A 84 25.02 8.00 11.22
N GLU A 85 25.37 9.16 10.67
CA GLU A 85 26.28 9.30 9.54
C GLU A 85 27.73 9.00 9.96
#